data_AF-A0A2D6KD11-F1
#
_entry.id   AF-A0A2D6KD11-F1
#
_cell.length_a   1.000
_cell.length_b   1.000
_cell.length_c   1.000
_cell.angle_alpha   90.00
_cell.angle_beta   90.00
_cell.angle_gamma   90.00
#
_symmetry.space_group_name_H-M   'P 1'
#
loop_
_entity.id
_entity.type
_entity.pdbx_description
1 polymer ?
#
loop_
_entity_poly.entity_id
_entity_poly.type
_entity_poly.pdbx_seq_one_letter_code
_entity_poly.pdbx_strand_id
1 'polypeptide(L)'
;MKGGKKEMKKVMIVMLIIMLVSLFFLVQGVNMHMNVSKEESKFHSLQDSYFSKEKSIRDGAETNSDLNSQLVEIKNYPSELLRLKLVGVGKILTGIYVLLFGILMALIMMPSRLGRIIKGKK
;
A
#
# COMPACT_ATOMS: atom_id res chain seq x y z
N MET A 1 27.95 7.82 -33.75
CA MET A 1 26.81 6.86 -33.64
C MET A 1 26.61 6.21 -32.25
N LYS A 2 27.35 6.54 -31.16
CA LYS A 2 27.17 5.88 -29.84
C LYS A 2 26.22 6.60 -28.86
N GLY A 3 25.92 7.89 -29.05
CA GLY A 3 25.11 8.69 -28.12
C GLY A 3 23.64 8.30 -28.03
N GLY A 4 22.94 8.18 -29.16
CA GLY A 4 21.49 7.93 -29.18
C GLY A 4 21.04 6.57 -28.62
N LYS A 5 21.85 5.51 -28.80
CA LYS A 5 21.54 4.16 -28.30
C LYS A 5 21.71 4.05 -26.78
N LYS A 6 22.63 4.82 -26.20
CA LYS A 6 22.88 4.87 -24.74
C LYS A 6 21.76 5.60 -24.01
N GLU A 7 21.31 6.73 -24.56
CA GLU A 7 20.18 7.49 -24.01
C GLU A 7 18.87 6.70 -24.06
N MET A 8 18.65 5.94 -25.13
CA MET A 8 17.46 5.09 -25.27
C MET A 8 17.39 3.98 -24.20
N LYS A 9 18.53 3.33 -23.94
CA LYS A 9 18.64 2.31 -22.88
C LYS A 9 18.38 2.90 -21.50
N LYS A 10 18.90 4.09 -21.21
CA LYS A 10 18.65 4.78 -19.92
C LYS A 10 17.17 5.07 -19.69
N VAL A 11 16.47 5.61 -20.69
CA VAL A 11 15.03 5.92 -20.57
C VAL A 11 14.20 4.65 -20.37
N MET A 12 14.50 3.57 -21.10
CA MET A 12 13.81 2.29 -20.90
C MET A 12 14.05 1.72 -19.50
N ILE A 13 15.27 1.82 -18.97
CA ILE A 13 15.60 1.39 -17.61
C ILE A 13 14.81 2.22 -16.59
N VAL A 14 14.74 3.55 -16.76
CA VAL A 14 13.97 4.42 -15.86
C VAL A 14 12.48 4.07 -15.87
N MET A 15 11.88 3.84 -17.04
CA MET A 15 10.46 3.43 -17.11
C MET A 15 10.22 2.07 -16.48
N LEU A 16 11.13 1.12 -16.70
CA LEU A 16 11.04 -0.20 -16.08
C LEU A 16 11.11 -0.09 -14.55
N ILE A 17 11.98 0.75 -14.01
CA ILE A 17 12.06 1.01 -12.56
C ILE A 17 10.76 1.64 -12.05
N ILE A 18 10.23 2.66 -12.72
CA ILE A 18 8.96 3.31 -12.32
C ILE A 18 7.82 2.29 -12.30
N MET A 19 7.73 1.43 -13.32
CA MET A 19 6.73 0.37 -13.38
C MET A 19 6.88 -0.62 -12.22
N LEU A 20 8.11 -1.08 -11.93
CA LEU A 20 8.35 -1.99 -10.81
C LEU A 20 7.99 -1.36 -9.46
N VAL A 21 8.35 -0.08 -9.25
CA VAL A 21 7.99 0.66 -8.04
C VAL A 21 6.47 0.77 -7.92
N SER A 22 5.77 1.12 -8.99
CA SER A 22 4.31 1.23 -8.98
C SER A 22 3.64 -0.10 -8.63
N LEU A 23 4.13 -1.20 -9.20
CA LEU A 23 3.62 -2.54 -8.95
C LEU A 23 3.88 -2.97 -7.51
N PHE A 24 5.07 -2.66 -6.98
CA PHE A 24 5.42 -2.96 -5.59
C PHE A 24 4.45 -2.28 -4.61
N PHE A 25 4.18 -0.99 -4.78
CA PHE A 25 3.22 -0.26 -3.93
C PHE A 25 1.80 -0.81 -4.07
N LEU A 26 1.38 -1.16 -5.28
CA LEU A 26 0.05 -1.73 -5.53
C LEU A 26 -0.11 -3.09 -4.84
N VAL A 27 0.84 -4.02 -5.04
CA VAL A 27 0.82 -5.34 -4.40
C VAL A 27 0.85 -5.22 -2.89
N GLN A 28 1.70 -4.32 -2.36
CA GLN A 28 1.76 -4.07 -0.93
C GLN A 28 0.42 -3.56 -0.38
N GLY A 29 -0.22 -2.61 -1.07
CA GLY A 29 -1.51 -2.06 -0.66
C GLY A 29 -2.64 -3.08 -0.73
N VAL A 30 -2.69 -3.90 -1.78
CA VAL A 30 -3.67 -4.99 -1.93
C VAL A 30 -3.52 -6.03 -0.82
N ASN A 31 -2.28 -6.46 -0.53
CA ASN A 31 -2.03 -7.41 0.55
C ASN A 31 -2.45 -6.86 1.92
N MET A 32 -2.20 -5.57 2.19
CA MET A 32 -2.68 -4.92 3.42
C MET A 32 -4.21 -4.91 3.50
N HIS A 33 -4.89 -4.61 2.39
CA HIS A 33 -6.35 -4.59 2.34
C HIS A 33 -6.97 -5.98 2.49
N MET A 34 -6.35 -7.03 1.94
CA MET A 34 -6.80 -8.41 2.12
C MET A 34 -6.70 -8.89 3.57
N ASN A 35 -5.71 -8.39 4.32
CA ASN A 35 -5.53 -8.76 5.71
C ASN A 35 -6.59 -8.12 6.63
N VAL A 36 -7.23 -7.03 6.22
CA VAL A 36 -8.27 -6.34 6.99
C VAL A 36 -9.38 -7.30 7.41
N SER A 37 -9.92 -8.12 6.50
CA SER A 37 -11.01 -9.03 6.83
C SER A 37 -10.61 -10.11 7.85
N LYS A 38 -9.35 -10.55 7.82
CA LYS A 38 -8.82 -11.50 8.81
C LYS A 38 -8.69 -10.85 10.18
N GLU A 39 -8.12 -9.65 10.21
CA GLU A 39 -7.95 -8.88 11.45
C GLU A 39 -9.29 -8.44 12.05
N GLU A 40 -10.28 -8.09 11.23
CA GLU A 40 -11.65 -7.83 11.69
C GLU A 40 -12.25 -9.06 12.34
N SER A 41 -12.17 -10.23 11.68
CA SER A 41 -12.69 -11.48 12.27
C SER A 41 -12.03 -11.80 13.62
N LYS A 42 -10.71 -11.61 13.74
CA LYS A 42 -10.00 -11.76 15.00
C LYS A 42 -10.47 -10.75 16.06
N PHE A 43 -10.68 -9.50 15.68
CA PHE A 43 -11.21 -8.46 16.57
C PHE A 43 -12.60 -8.80 17.10
N HIS A 44 -13.50 -9.28 16.22
CA HIS A 44 -14.84 -9.73 16.63
C HIS A 44 -14.76 -10.88 17.64
N SER A 45 -13.91 -11.88 17.39
CA SER A 45 -13.71 -12.99 18.33
C SER A 45 -13.16 -12.54 19.70
N LEU A 46 -12.22 -11.58 19.71
CA LEU A 46 -11.69 -10.96 20.93
C LEU A 46 -12.79 -10.22 21.72
N GLN A 47 -13.63 -9.45 21.03
CA GLN A 47 -14.76 -8.77 21.66
C GLN A 47 -15.76 -9.77 22.23
N ASP A 48 -16.14 -10.80 21.47
CA ASP A 48 -17.12 -11.79 21.90
C ASP A 48 -16.61 -12.54 23.15
N SER A 49 -15.32 -12.90 23.18
CA SER A 49 -14.70 -13.55 24.33
C SER A 49 -14.66 -12.64 25.58
N TYR A 50 -14.38 -11.35 25.38
CA TYR A 50 -14.29 -10.39 26.48
C TYR A 50 -15.66 -9.99 27.02
N PHE A 51 -16.60 -9.65 26.13
CA PHE A 51 -17.93 -9.14 26.50
C PHE A 51 -18.94 -10.23 26.85
N SER A 52 -18.67 -11.50 26.54
CA SER A 52 -19.46 -12.63 27.04
C SER A 52 -19.33 -12.84 28.56
N LYS A 53 -18.28 -12.32 29.19
CA LYS A 53 -18.11 -12.36 30.66
C LYS A 53 -19.00 -11.32 31.34
N GLU A 54 -19.44 -11.58 32.57
CA GLU A 54 -20.24 -10.60 33.33
C GLU A 54 -19.48 -9.29 33.55
N LYS A 55 -20.20 -8.17 33.49
CA LYS A 55 -19.62 -6.84 33.68
C LYS A 55 -18.93 -6.68 35.04
N SER A 56 -19.49 -7.25 36.09
CA SER A 56 -18.91 -7.30 37.45
C SER A 56 -17.50 -7.88 37.47
N ILE A 57 -17.28 -8.97 36.72
CA ILE A 57 -15.98 -9.65 36.59
C ILE A 57 -15.00 -8.80 35.77
N ARG A 58 -15.49 -8.09 34.75
CA ARG A 58 -14.65 -7.22 33.90
C ARG A 58 -14.16 -5.98 34.63
N ASP A 59 -15.06 -5.32 35.35
CA ASP A 59 -14.77 -4.07 36.05
C ASP A 59 -14.01 -4.30 37.36
N GLY A 60 -14.14 -5.50 37.96
CA GLY A 60 -13.41 -5.92 39.16
C GLY A 60 -12.05 -6.57 38.88
N ALA A 61 -11.62 -6.65 37.62
CA ALA A 61 -10.36 -7.29 37.25
C ALA A 61 -9.15 -6.51 37.78
N GLU A 62 -8.17 -7.22 38.35
CA GLU A 62 -6.95 -6.60 38.88
C GLU A 62 -6.13 -5.92 37.78
N THR A 63 -5.37 -4.89 38.18
CA THR A 63 -4.41 -4.23 37.28
C THR A 63 -3.34 -5.23 36.86
N ASN A 64 -3.02 -5.26 35.56
CA ASN A 64 -2.12 -6.25 34.92
C ASN A 64 -2.65 -7.70 34.86
N SER A 65 -3.93 -7.94 35.16
CA SER A 65 -4.54 -9.23 34.86
C SER A 65 -4.66 -9.47 33.35
N ASP A 66 -4.82 -10.74 32.95
CA ASP A 66 -5.06 -11.12 31.55
C ASP A 66 -6.29 -10.39 30.97
N LEU A 67 -7.31 -10.18 31.80
CA LEU A 67 -8.54 -9.50 31.42
C LEU A 67 -8.31 -8.02 31.13
N ASN A 68 -7.53 -7.34 31.98
CA ASN A 68 -7.16 -5.95 31.74
C ASN A 68 -6.27 -5.82 30.49
N SER A 69 -5.39 -6.79 30.24
CA SER A 69 -4.56 -6.83 29.03
C SER A 69 -5.41 -7.01 27.76
N GLN A 70 -6.42 -7.88 27.79
CA GLN A 70 -7.40 -8.02 26.70
C GLN A 70 -8.19 -6.73 26.45
N LEU A 71 -8.57 -5.99 27.50
CA LEU A 71 -9.26 -4.71 27.35
C LEU A 71 -8.38 -3.67 26.63
N VAL A 72 -7.09 -3.61 26.95
CA VAL A 72 -6.12 -2.73 26.28
C VAL A 72 -5.95 -3.15 24.82
N GLU A 73 -5.84 -4.45 24.53
CA GLU A 73 -5.78 -4.97 23.16
C GLU A 73 -7.02 -4.56 22.36
N ILE A 74 -8.23 -4.78 22.90
CA ILE A 74 -9.50 -4.39 22.27
C ILE A 74 -9.58 -2.88 22.02
N LYS A 75 -9.09 -2.05 22.95
CA LYS A 75 -9.09 -0.59 22.77
C LYS A 75 -8.13 -0.11 21.68
N ASN A 76 -6.98 -0.77 21.52
CA ASN A 76 -5.96 -0.38 20.55
C ASN A 76 -6.18 -0.98 19.16
N TYR A 77 -6.90 -2.11 19.07
CA TYR A 77 -7.15 -2.83 17.82
C TYR A 77 -7.78 -1.99 16.68
N PRO A 78 -8.76 -1.11 16.94
CA PRO A 78 -9.36 -0.28 15.89
C PRO A 78 -8.36 0.62 15.18
N SER A 79 -7.36 1.15 15.90
CA SER A 79 -6.30 1.97 15.31
C SER A 79 -5.43 1.16 14.35
N GLU A 80 -5.15 -0.10 14.67
CA GLU A 80 -4.40 -0.99 13.78
C GLU A 80 -5.22 -1.40 12.55
N LEU A 81 -6.53 -1.65 12.71
CA LEU A 81 -7.46 -1.89 11.59
C LEU A 81 -7.55 -0.67 10.66
N LEU A 82 -7.65 0.54 11.22
CA LEU A 82 -7.64 1.78 10.45
C LEU A 82 -6.32 1.97 9.72
N ARG A 83 -5.19 1.64 10.35
CA ARG A 83 -3.88 1.66 9.69
C ARG A 83 -3.85 0.71 8.50
N LEU A 84 -4.29 -0.53 8.65
CA LEU A 84 -4.33 -1.51 7.56
C LEU A 84 -5.20 -1.03 6.39
N LYS A 85 -6.37 -0.45 6.69
CA LYS A 85 -7.27 0.13 5.68
C LYS A 85 -6.67 1.38 5.01
N LEU A 86 -6.39 2.43 5.78
CA LEU A 86 -5.99 3.74 5.27
C LEU A 86 -4.59 3.71 4.63
N VAL A 87 -3.62 3.06 5.27
CA VAL A 87 -2.28 2.92 4.70
C VAL A 87 -2.30 1.96 3.51
N GLY A 88 -3.13 0.91 3.55
CA GLY A 88 -3.36 0.02 2.42
C GLY A 88 -3.86 0.76 1.19
N VAL A 89 -4.96 1.52 1.32
CA VAL A 89 -5.52 2.36 0.25
C VAL A 89 -4.52 3.42 -0.20
N GLY A 90 -3.82 4.08 0.72
CA GLY A 90 -2.80 5.08 0.39
C GLY A 90 -1.67 4.50 -0.46
N LYS A 91 -1.25 3.25 -0.21
CA LYS A 91 -0.23 2.55 -1.03
C LYS A 91 -0.75 2.21 -2.41
N ILE A 92 -2.01 1.76 -2.54
CA ILE A 92 -2.64 1.51 -3.84
C ILE A 92 -2.67 2.81 -4.66
N LEU A 93 -3.16 3.90 -4.05
CA LEU A 93 -3.22 5.21 -4.70
C LEU A 93 -1.84 5.72 -5.12
N THR A 94 -0.84 5.55 -4.25
CA THR A 94 0.56 5.93 -4.56
C THR A 94 1.09 5.13 -5.75
N GLY A 95 0.85 3.81 -5.79
CA GLY A 95 1.24 2.97 -6.92
C GLY A 95 0.61 3.42 -8.24
N ILE A 96 -0.71 3.67 -8.24
CA ILE A 96 -1.43 4.17 -9.42
C ILE A 96 -0.90 5.53 -9.85
N TYR A 97 -0.69 6.46 -8.92
CA TYR A 97 -0.16 7.79 -9.22
C TYR A 97 1.22 7.72 -9.90
N VAL A 98 2.13 6.91 -9.36
CA VAL A 98 3.47 6.72 -9.93
C VAL A 98 3.40 6.09 -11.32
N LEU A 99 2.49 5.14 -11.53
CA LEU A 99 2.25 4.53 -12.84
C LEU A 99 1.75 5.57 -13.87
N LEU A 100 0.75 6.37 -13.49
CA LEU A 100 0.20 7.42 -14.35
C LEU A 100 1.26 8.47 -14.70
N PHE A 101 2.10 8.85 -13.73
CA PHE A 101 3.22 9.75 -13.97
C PHE A 101 4.24 9.16 -14.96
N GLY A 102 4.54 7.86 -14.84
CA GLY A 102 5.39 7.14 -15.80
C GLY A 102 4.82 7.16 -17.22
N ILE A 103 3.52 6.92 -17.36
CA ILE A 103 2.82 6.97 -18.65
C ILE A 103 2.84 8.38 -19.23
N LEU A 104 2.58 9.40 -18.41
CA LEU A 104 2.64 10.81 -18.84
C LEU A 104 4.02 11.16 -19.40
N MET A 105 5.09 10.79 -18.69
CA MET A 105 6.46 11.00 -19.15
C MET A 105 6.74 10.26 -20.47
N ALA A 106 6.22 9.04 -20.63
CA ALA A 106 6.35 8.28 -21.87
C ALA A 106 5.68 8.97 -23.06
N LEU A 107 4.47 9.50 -22.85
CA LEU A 107 3.72 10.22 -23.87
C LEU A 107 4.43 11.50 -24.31
N ILE A 108 5.01 12.27 -23.39
CA ILE A 108 5.75 13.51 -23.71
C ILE A 108 7.04 13.21 -24.50
N MET A 109 7.72 12.10 -24.20
CA MET A 109 8.96 11.73 -24.88
C MET A 109 8.73 11.18 -26.30
N MET A 110 7.55 10.65 -26.61
CA MET A 110 7.27 10.00 -27.90
C MET A 110 7.25 10.96 -29.11
N PRO A 111 6.59 12.14 -29.07
CA PRO A 111 6.61 13.12 -30.17
C PRO A 111 8.02 13.62 -30.51
N SER A 112 8.84 13.85 -29.48
CA SER A 112 10.24 14.25 -29.64
C SER A 112 11.07 13.19 -30.38
N ARG A 113 10.72 11.90 -30.25
CA ARG A 113 11.37 10.79 -30.96
C ARG A 113 10.89 10.71 -32.41
N LEU A 114 9.57 10.77 -32.62
CA LEU A 114 8.98 10.78 -33.96
C LEU A 114 9.49 11.96 -34.80
N GLY A 115 9.57 13.15 -34.23
CA GLY A 115 10.09 14.35 -34.91
C GLY A 115 11.55 14.24 -35.35
N ARG A 116 12.42 13.56 -34.58
CA ARG A 116 13.82 13.30 -34.99
C ARG A 116 13.91 12.29 -36.13
N ILE A 117 13.07 11.25 -36.09
CA ILE A 117 13.00 10.23 -37.14
C ILE A 117 12.50 10.85 -38.45
N ILE A 118 11.46 11.69 -38.39
CA ILE A 118 10.88 12.36 -39.56
C ILE A 118 11.85 13.40 -40.16
N LYS A 119 12.61 14.13 -39.32
CA LYS A 119 13.63 15.09 -39.80
C LYS A 119 14.91 14.46 -40.38
N GLY A 120 14.99 13.13 -40.49
CA GLY A 120 16.15 12.42 -41.06
C GLY A 120 17.46 12.58 -40.28
N LYS A 121 17.45 13.24 -39.11
CA LYS A 121 18.60 13.30 -38.20
C LYS A 121 18.65 11.99 -37.42
N LYS A 122 19.41 11.02 -37.97
CA LYS A 122 19.79 9.77 -37.30
C LYS A 122 20.47 10.03 -35.95
#